data_AF-W1UUJ5-F1
#
_entry.id   AF-W1UUJ5-F1
#
_cell.length_a   1.000
_cell.length_b   1.000
_cell.length_c   1.000
_cell.angle_alpha   90.00
_cell.angle_beta   90.00
_cell.angle_gamma   90.00
#
_symmetry.space_group_name_H-M   'P 1'
#
loop_
_entity.id
_entity.type
_entity.pdbx_description
1 polymer ?
#
loop_
_entity_poly.entity_id
_entity_poly.type
_entity_poly.pdbx_seq_one_letter_code
_entity_poly.pdbx_strand_id
1 'polypeptide(L)'
;RAQGVNTDNMIVLGLLISNGFVGMSGALIGQFQGFADVGMGIGTIVIGLASVIIGEVVFGTKSFVRSLIAVVLGSIVYRIVIAAVLYMGMPPNDLKLFTAILVAIALSLPTLKAKWLAR
;
A
#
# COMPACT_ATOMS: atom_id res chain seq x y z
N ARG A 1 -26.36 -27.93 -10.46
CA ARG A 1 -26.33 -26.67 -9.69
C ARG A 1 -26.71 -26.99 -8.25
N ALA A 2 -25.82 -27.65 -7.51
CA ALA A 2 -26.09 -28.18 -6.18
C ALA A 2 -24.78 -28.35 -5.40
N GLN A 3 -24.08 -27.24 -5.17
CA GLN A 3 -23.19 -27.15 -4.01
C GLN A 3 -24.03 -26.43 -2.95
N GLY A 4 -24.35 -27.13 -1.85
CA GLY A 4 -25.22 -26.65 -0.76
C GLY A 4 -24.61 -25.54 0.10
N VAL A 5 -23.72 -24.73 -0.48
CA VAL A 5 -23.13 -23.57 0.19
C VAL A 5 -24.00 -22.37 -0.16
N ASN A 6 -24.64 -21.81 0.86
CA ASN A 6 -25.44 -20.61 0.71
C ASN A 6 -24.52 -19.44 0.31
N THR A 7 -24.66 -18.95 -0.93
CA THR A 7 -23.83 -17.88 -1.49
C THR A 7 -23.90 -16.62 -0.64
N ASP A 8 -25.07 -16.33 -0.06
CA ASP A 8 -25.26 -15.17 0.82
C ASP A 8 -24.40 -15.29 2.08
N ASN A 9 -24.37 -16.47 2.69
CA ASN A 9 -23.49 -16.73 3.84
C ASN A 9 -22.01 -16.64 3.45
N MET A 10 -21.63 -17.08 2.26
CA MET A 10 -20.25 -16.98 1.77
C MET A 10 -19.83 -15.52 1.55
N ILE A 11 -20.72 -14.68 1.02
CA ILE A 11 -20.48 -13.24 0.82
C ILE A 11 -20.36 -12.54 2.17
N VAL A 12 -21.26 -12.81 3.12
CA VAL A 12 -21.21 -12.25 4.47
C VAL A 12 -19.93 -12.65 5.19
N LEU A 13 -19.51 -13.92 5.08
CA LEU A 13 -18.28 -14.41 5.68
C LEU A 13 -17.04 -13.76 5.08
N GLY A 14 -17.01 -13.57 3.75
CA GLY A 14 -15.95 -12.83 3.07
C GLY A 14 -15.89 -11.36 3.49
N LEU A 15 -17.04 -10.69 3.60
CA LEU A 15 -17.14 -9.30 4.06
C LEU A 15 -16.65 -9.16 5.51
N LEU A 16 -17.06 -10.08 6.39
CA LEU A 16 -16.66 -10.06 7.80
C LEU A 16 -15.14 -10.22 7.94
N ILE A 17 -14.55 -11.19 7.23
CA ILE A 17 -13.10 -11.40 7.24
C ILE A 17 -12.36 -10.18 6.69
N SER A 18 -12.80 -9.64 5.55
CA SER A 18 -12.18 -8.46 4.94
C SER A 18 -12.20 -7.25 5.88
N ASN A 19 -13.36 -6.94 6.47
CA ASN A 19 -13.50 -5.80 7.38
C ASN A 19 -12.75 -6.04 8.70
N GLY A 20 -12.68 -7.28 9.18
CA GLY A 20 -11.87 -7.66 10.34
C GLY A 20 -10.38 -7.37 10.13
N PHE A 21 -9.81 -7.74 8.97
CA PHE A 21 -8.42 -7.42 8.65
C PHE A 21 -8.16 -5.93 8.49
N VAL A 22 -9.10 -5.17 7.89
CA VAL A 22 -8.99 -3.72 7.77
C VAL A 22 -8.99 -3.05 9.15
N GLY A 23 -9.93 -3.42 10.03
CA GLY A 23 -10.00 -2.90 11.39
C GLY A 23 -8.77 -3.24 12.24
N MET A 24 -8.29 -4.48 12.16
CA MET A 24 -7.08 -4.92 12.86
C MET A 24 -5.85 -4.15 12.38
N SER A 25 -5.71 -3.95 11.07
CA SER A 25 -4.61 -3.16 10.50
C SER A 25 -4.65 -1.70 10.97
N GLY A 26 -5.84 -1.10 11.01
CA GLY A 26 -6.04 0.26 11.52
C GLY A 26 -5.68 0.40 13.01
N ALA A 27 -6.06 -0.58 13.83
CA ALA A 27 -5.70 -0.60 15.25
C ALA A 27 -4.19 -0.70 15.48
N LEU A 28 -3.50 -1.56 14.70
CA LEU A 28 -2.04 -1.69 14.76
C LEU A 28 -1.31 -0.40 14.36
N ILE A 29 -1.80 0.29 13.32
CA ILE A 29 -1.25 1.59 12.91
C ILE A 29 -1.45 2.64 13.99
N GLY A 30 -2.65 2.72 14.59
CA GLY A 30 -2.94 3.66 15.69
C GLY A 30 -2.05 3.40 16.92
N GLN A 31 -1.82 2.13 17.26
CA GLN A 31 -0.87 1.76 18.30
C GLN A 31 0.57 2.17 17.96
N PHE A 32 1.01 1.94 16.72
CA PHE A 32 2.36 2.30 16.27
C PHE A 32 2.58 3.81 16.23
N GLN A 33 1.56 4.60 15.87
CA GLN A 33 1.65 6.05 15.81
C GLN A 33 1.49 6.73 17.19
N GLY A 34 0.84 6.06 18.16
CA GLY A 34 0.58 6.58 19.51
C GLY A 34 -0.59 7.56 19.60
N PHE A 35 -1.24 7.87 18.48
CA PHE A 35 -2.46 8.68 18.40
C PHE A 35 -3.31 8.20 17.21
N ALA A 36 -4.61 8.46 17.26
CA ALA A 36 -5.54 8.16 16.18
C ALA A 36 -6.26 9.44 15.76
N ASP A 37 -6.15 9.78 14.47
CA ASP A 37 -6.82 10.92 13.85
C ASP A 37 -7.62 10.46 12.62
N VAL A 38 -8.71 11.16 12.29
CA VAL A 38 -9.59 10.81 11.17
C VAL A 38 -8.84 10.85 9.82
N GLY A 39 -7.82 11.70 9.69
CA GLY A 39 -6.95 11.77 8.51
C GLY A 39 -5.93 10.63 8.38
N MET A 40 -5.68 9.87 9.46
CA MET A 40 -4.69 8.79 9.47
C MET A 40 -5.09 7.63 8.53
N GLY A 41 -6.39 7.38 8.37
CA GLY A 41 -6.91 6.36 7.47
C GLY A 41 -6.58 6.64 6.00
N ILE A 42 -6.68 7.92 5.59
CA ILE A 42 -6.36 8.34 4.22
C ILE A 42 -4.87 8.11 3.94
N GLY A 43 -3.99 8.50 4.88
CA GLY A 43 -2.55 8.26 4.75
C GLY A 43 -2.21 6.77 4.63
N THR A 44 -2.84 5.93 5.45
CA THR A 44 -2.60 4.47 5.46
C THR A 44 -3.02 3.82 4.14
N ILE A 45 -4.17 4.20 3.57
CA ILE A 45 -4.64 3.69 2.27
C ILE A 45 -3.68 4.11 1.15
N VAL A 46 -3.25 5.37 1.12
CA VAL A 46 -2.32 5.88 0.10
C VAL A 46 -0.99 5.15 0.17
N ILE A 47 -0.44 4.94 1.38
CA ILE A 47 0.81 4.19 1.58
C ILE A 47 0.66 2.74 1.12
N GLY A 48 -0.47 2.10 1.43
CA GLY A 48 -0.78 0.73 1.00
C GLY A 48 -0.83 0.60 -0.51
N LEU A 49 -1.59 1.46 -1.18
CA LEU A 49 -1.71 1.48 -2.65
C LEU A 49 -0.36 1.80 -3.32
N ALA A 50 0.40 2.76 -2.80
CA ALA A 50 1.73 3.08 -3.32
C ALA A 50 2.69 1.88 -3.22
N SER A 51 2.69 1.17 -2.09
CA SER A 51 3.53 -0.02 -1.87
C SER A 51 3.20 -1.14 -2.85
N VAL A 52 1.90 -1.34 -3.15
CA VAL A 52 1.44 -2.32 -4.14
C VAL A 52 1.93 -1.96 -5.53
N ILE A 53 1.71 -0.71 -5.96
CA ILE A 53 2.12 -0.22 -7.29
C ILE A 53 3.64 -0.35 -7.47
N ILE A 54 4.44 0.06 -6.47
CA ILE A 54 5.91 -0.07 -6.51
C ILE A 54 6.31 -1.54 -6.66
N GLY A 55 5.70 -2.42 -5.87
CA GLY A 55 5.93 -3.86 -5.95
C GLY A 55 5.67 -4.42 -7.34
N GLU A 56 4.48 -4.15 -7.88
CA GLU A 56 4.06 -4.64 -9.20
C GLU A 56 4.97 -4.14 -10.33
N VAL A 57 5.47 -2.91 -10.24
CA VAL A 57 6.37 -2.32 -11.24
C VAL A 57 7.75 -2.98 -11.24
N VAL A 58 8.26 -3.38 -10.06
CA VAL A 58 9.58 -4.02 -9.93
C VAL A 58 9.54 -5.49 -10.35
N PHE A 59 8.50 -6.24 -9.94
CA PHE A 59 8.47 -7.70 -10.11
C PHE A 59 7.53 -8.21 -11.22
N GLY A 60 6.61 -7.38 -11.70
CA GLY A 60 5.65 -7.73 -12.76
C GLY A 60 4.50 -8.63 -12.30
N THR A 61 3.34 -8.52 -12.96
CA THR A 61 2.05 -9.10 -12.55
C THR A 61 1.79 -10.51 -13.13
N LYS A 62 2.80 -11.38 -13.23
CA LYS A 62 2.63 -12.69 -13.88
C LYS A 62 1.83 -13.72 -13.06
N SER A 63 1.66 -13.55 -11.75
CA SER A 63 0.91 -14.48 -10.88
C SER A 63 0.50 -13.81 -9.57
N PHE A 64 -0.63 -14.24 -8.98
CA PHE A 64 -1.14 -13.73 -7.68
C PHE A 64 -0.12 -13.86 -6.55
N VAL A 65 0.58 -15.00 -6.47
CA VAL A 65 1.61 -15.23 -5.44
C VAL A 65 2.80 -14.28 -5.64
N ARG A 66 3.18 -14.02 -6.89
CA ARG A 66 4.21 -13.02 -7.21
C ARG A 66 3.75 -11.62 -6.85
N SER A 67 2.48 -11.27 -7.05
CA SER A 67 1.94 -9.98 -6.64
C SER A 67 2.02 -9.81 -5.12
N LEU A 68 1.64 -10.83 -4.32
CA LEU A 68 1.80 -10.77 -2.86
C LEU A 68 3.25 -10.51 -2.42
N ILE A 69 4.21 -11.25 -2.99
CA ILE A 69 5.64 -11.09 -2.70
C ILE A 69 6.13 -9.71 -3.15
N ALA A 70 5.66 -9.25 -4.31
CA ALA A 70 5.98 -7.96 -4.86
C ALA A 70 5.51 -6.81 -3.97
N VAL A 71 4.29 -6.89 -3.42
CA VAL A 71 3.75 -5.90 -2.46
C VAL A 71 4.61 -5.84 -1.20
N VAL A 72 4.98 -7.00 -0.64
CA VAL A 72 5.84 -7.06 0.55
C VAL A 72 7.20 -6.42 0.27
N LEU A 73 7.83 -6.76 -0.85
CA LEU A 73 9.12 -6.17 -1.25
C LEU A 73 8.98 -4.67 -1.58
N GLY A 74 7.89 -4.25 -2.19
CA GLY A 74 7.57 -2.84 -2.47
C GLY A 74 7.44 -2.02 -1.19
N SER A 75 6.83 -2.57 -0.13
CA SER A 75 6.72 -1.91 1.17
C SER A 75 8.09 -1.70 1.85
N ILE A 76 9.03 -2.64 1.67
CA ILE A 76 10.41 -2.54 2.18
C ILE A 76 11.16 -1.44 1.43
N VAL A 77 11.08 -1.43 0.10
CA VAL A 77 11.69 -0.39 -0.73
C VAL A 77 11.17 1.00 -0.34
N TYR A 78 9.85 1.13 -0.14
CA TYR A 78 9.24 2.37 0.32
C TYR A 78 9.81 2.84 1.67
N ARG A 79 9.99 1.93 2.64
CA ARG A 79 10.61 2.25 3.93
C ARG A 79 12.07 2.67 3.80
N ILE A 80 12.85 2.01 2.93
CA ILE A 80 14.26 2.37 2.69
C ILE A 80 14.35 3.79 2.11
N VAL A 81 13.47 4.13 1.18
CA VAL A 81 13.39 5.45 0.58
C VAL A 81 13.07 6.52 1.63
N ILE A 82 12.07 6.29 2.49
CA ILE A 82 11.76 7.23 3.59
C ILE A 82 12.96 7.37 4.54
N ALA A 83 13.61 6.26 4.90
CA ALA A 83 14.76 6.27 5.80
C ALA A 83 15.95 7.05 5.21
N ALA A 84 16.21 6.92 3.90
CA ALA A 84 17.25 7.67 3.20
C ALA A 84 16.97 9.18 3.20
N VAL A 85 15.71 9.59 3.00
CA VAL A 85 15.30 11.00 3.05
C VAL A 85 15.42 11.56 4.47
N LEU A 86 15.04 10.78 5.50
CA LEU A 86 15.22 11.15 6.91
C LEU A 86 16.69 11.36 7.27
N TYR A 87 17.59 10.52 6.75
CA TYR A 87 19.03 10.64 6.99
C TYR A 87 19.63 11.92 6.38
N MET A 88 19.00 12.49 5.35
CA MET A 88 19.38 13.80 4.78
C MET A 88 18.95 15.00 5.64
N GLY A 89 18.38 14.79 6.84
CA GLY A 89 18.27 15.81 7.88
C GLY A 89 17.09 16.79 7.75
N MET A 90 16.10 16.51 6.91
CA MET A 90 14.88 17.34 6.85
C MET A 90 13.97 17.11 8.07
N PRO A 91 13.33 18.16 8.63
CA PRO A 91 12.41 18.03 9.74
C PRO A 91 11.15 17.21 9.36
N PRO A 92 10.60 16.36 10.26
CA PRO A 92 9.47 15.46 10.01
C PRO A 92 8.19 16.10 9.44
N ASN A 93 7.99 17.39 9.69
CA ASN A 93 6.81 18.11 9.22
C ASN A 93 6.92 18.48 7.72
N ASP A 94 8.12 18.85 7.26
CA ASP A 94 8.42 19.05 5.84
C ASP A 94 8.68 17.72 5.11
N LEU A 95 9.04 16.67 5.86
CA LEU A 95 9.15 15.31 5.34
C LEU A 95 7.83 14.75 4.84
N LYS A 96 6.66 15.14 5.36
CA LYS A 96 5.37 14.71 4.78
C LYS A 96 5.14 15.29 3.39
N LEU A 97 5.52 16.56 3.17
CA LEU A 97 5.45 17.20 1.86
C LEU A 97 6.47 16.58 0.90
N PHE A 98 7.71 16.37 1.37
CA PHE A 98 8.77 15.79 0.56
C PHE A 98 8.53 14.30 0.26
N THR A 99 7.98 13.52 1.20
CA THR A 99 7.55 12.14 0.94
C THR A 99 6.37 12.10 -0.02
N ALA A 100 5.41 13.02 0.07
CA ALA A 100 4.32 13.11 -0.91
C ALA A 100 4.86 13.43 -2.32
N ILE A 101 5.81 14.36 -2.45
CA ILE A 101 6.46 14.69 -3.73
C ILE A 101 7.31 13.53 -4.25
N LEU A 102 8.09 12.87 -3.38
CA LEU A 102 8.93 11.76 -3.76
C LEU A 102 8.09 10.53 -4.13
N VAL A 103 7.00 10.27 -3.43
CA VAL A 103 5.98 9.28 -3.82
C VAL A 103 5.35 9.66 -5.15
N ALA A 104 5.01 10.94 -5.37
CA ALA A 104 4.47 11.41 -6.64
C ALA A 104 5.45 11.22 -7.80
N ILE A 105 6.75 11.44 -7.59
CA ILE A 105 7.81 11.20 -8.59
C ILE A 105 8.04 9.69 -8.78
N ALA A 106 8.07 8.91 -7.69
CA ALA A 106 8.20 7.46 -7.77
C ALA A 106 7.00 6.81 -8.48
N LEU A 107 5.79 7.38 -8.33
CA LEU A 107 4.57 7.00 -9.04
C LEU A 107 4.53 7.53 -10.49
N SER A 108 5.27 8.59 -10.82
CA SER A 108 5.36 9.10 -12.20
C SER A 108 6.31 8.28 -13.07
N LEU A 109 7.30 7.61 -12.49
CA LEU A 109 8.21 6.68 -13.18
C LEU A 109 7.49 5.49 -13.86
N PRO A 110 6.54 4.77 -13.23
CA PRO A 110 5.83 3.68 -13.89
C PRO A 110 4.84 4.14 -14.95
N THR A 111 4.20 5.31 -14.78
CA THR A 111 3.34 5.89 -15.82
C THR A 111 4.14 6.33 -17.04
N LEU A 112 5.36 6.84 -16.86
CA LEU A 112 6.30 7.13 -17.95
C LEU A 112 6.77 5.85 -18.66
N LYS A 113 7.10 4.79 -17.91
CA LYS A 113 7.52 3.49 -18.49
C LYS A 113 6.37 2.83 -19.29
N ALA A 114 5.13 2.89 -18.79
CA ALA A 114 3.95 2.40 -19.50
C ALA A 114 3.69 3.19 -20.80
N LYS A 115 3.90 4.52 -20.79
CA LYS A 115 3.75 5.39 -21.96
C LYS A 115 4.87 5.21 -22.99
N TRP A 116 6.06 4.79 -22.56
CA TRP A 116 7.21 4.54 -23.43
C TRP A 116 7.20 3.14 -24.06
N LEU A 117 6.65 2.14 -23.36
CA LEU A 117 6.39 0.79 -23.89
C LEU A 117 5.16 0.71 -24.80
N ALA A 118 4.28 1.72 -24.77
CA ALA A 118 3.10 1.83 -25.64
C ALA A 118 3.37 2.56 -26.97
N ARG A 119 4.62 2.92 -27.25
CA ARG A 119 5.11 3.38 -28.58
C ARG A 119 6.03 2.32 -29.16
#